data_AF-A0A841GMZ0-F1
#
_entry.id   AF-A0A841GMZ0-F1
#
_cell.length_a   1.000
_cell.length_b   1.000
_cell.length_c   1.000
_cell.angle_alpha   90.00
_cell.angle_beta   90.00
_cell.angle_gamma   90.00
#
_symmetry.space_group_name_H-M   'P 1'
#
loop_
_entity.id
_entity.type
_entity.pdbx_description
1 polymer ?
#
loop_
_entity_poly.entity_id
_entity_poly.type
_entity_poly.pdbx_seq_one_letter_code
_entity_poly.pdbx_strand_id
1 'polypeptide(L)'
;MIFFKLFGDFKIFVDGKQIIIKNNKNLKLLFYIISSRKTYISKEEIYEIFWKNMTRSYARKNLNVQMYNLKKTYEFLKDVIKNYRENIHIDRDKISSDYEFFMDNIEKNSLKALKVYSGDFLEGYEDDWIIEKRKQCRKLANLALYFHTEETKKIEALLEIQKDMREKPYVILFLNEIKKFRMRKGDFLLNLENGALVLLEKGNKTVSQVVNGFLKRSGIEHAKILNEDEALNLINFKNS
;
A
#
# COMPACT_ATOMS: atom_id res chain seq x y z
N MET A 1 10.44 16.28 6.03
CA MET A 1 10.04 14.89 5.73
C MET A 1 10.50 14.51 4.32
N ILE A 2 11.12 13.35 4.16
CA ILE A 2 11.66 12.88 2.87
C ILE A 2 10.75 11.77 2.32
N PHE A 3 10.34 11.90 1.07
CA PHE A 3 9.50 10.92 0.39
C PHE A 3 10.21 10.37 -0.85
N PHE A 4 10.18 9.05 -1.00
CA PHE A 4 10.70 8.34 -2.17
C PHE A 4 9.55 7.77 -2.99
N LYS A 5 9.46 8.17 -4.26
CA LYS A 5 8.58 7.56 -5.24
C LYS A 5 9.34 6.44 -5.95
N LEU A 6 8.91 5.20 -5.74
CA LEU A 6 9.53 3.98 -6.25
C LEU A 6 8.65 3.27 -7.29
N PHE A 7 7.38 3.61 -7.44
CA PHE A 7 6.55 3.10 -8.53
C PHE A 7 6.53 4.05 -9.73
N GLY A 8 6.77 3.50 -10.91
CA GLY A 8 7.07 4.24 -12.13
C GLY A 8 8.47 4.88 -12.07
N ASP A 9 8.57 6.09 -12.61
CA ASP A 9 9.81 6.87 -12.57
C ASP A 9 10.23 7.19 -11.12
N PHE A 10 11.47 6.83 -10.80
CA PHE A 10 12.06 7.13 -9.50
C PHE A 10 12.14 8.64 -9.26
N LYS A 11 11.60 9.11 -8.14
CA LYS A 11 11.65 10.51 -7.70
C LYS A 11 11.93 10.61 -6.21
N ILE A 12 12.57 11.71 -5.81
CA ILE A 12 12.81 12.05 -4.40
C ILE A 12 12.22 13.42 -4.13
N PHE A 13 11.50 13.53 -3.01
CA PHE A 13 10.94 14.78 -2.52
C PHE A 13 11.49 15.06 -1.11
N VAL A 14 11.99 16.26 -0.89
CA VAL A 14 12.45 16.73 0.42
C VAL A 14 11.59 17.94 0.78
N ASP A 15 10.85 17.83 1.88
CA ASP A 15 9.91 18.87 2.33
C ASP A 15 8.94 19.31 1.22
N GLY A 16 8.41 18.31 0.50
CA GLY A 16 7.47 18.49 -0.61
C GLY A 16 8.10 18.93 -1.94
N LYS A 17 9.38 19.31 -1.98
CA LYS A 17 10.07 19.74 -3.19
C LYS A 17 10.79 18.58 -3.86
N GLN A 18 10.49 18.33 -5.13
CA GLN A 18 11.24 17.34 -5.91
C GLN A 18 12.68 17.81 -6.09
N ILE A 19 13.64 16.91 -5.87
CA ILE A 19 15.06 17.19 -6.12
C ILE A 19 15.53 16.56 -7.44
N ILE A 20 16.58 17.13 -8.02
CA ILE A 20 17.21 16.59 -9.23
C ILE A 20 18.02 15.34 -8.87
N ILE A 21 17.70 14.22 -9.52
CA ILE A 21 18.42 12.97 -9.34
C ILE A 21 19.64 12.97 -10.26
N LYS A 22 20.83 12.84 -9.68
CA LYS A 22 22.05 12.58 -10.45
C LYS A 22 22.14 11.09 -10.67
N ASN A 23 21.93 10.64 -11.91
CA ASN A 23 22.04 9.23 -12.24
C ASN A 23 23.45 8.73 -11.92
N ASN A 24 23.56 7.78 -11.00
CA ASN A 24 24.83 7.15 -10.67
C ASN A 24 24.61 5.73 -10.14
N LYS A 25 25.65 4.90 -10.25
CA LYS A 25 25.65 3.51 -9.80
C LYS A 25 25.30 3.32 -8.32
N ASN A 26 25.43 4.36 -7.49
CA ASN A 26 25.16 4.27 -6.05
C ASN A 26 23.65 4.34 -5.73
N LEU A 27 22.80 4.79 -6.66
CA LEU A 27 21.34 4.82 -6.47
C LEU A 27 20.77 3.43 -6.15
N LYS A 28 21.34 2.38 -6.73
CA LYS A 28 20.90 0.99 -6.49
C LYS A 28 21.01 0.60 -5.01
N LEU A 29 22.08 1.02 -4.33
CA LEU A 29 22.24 0.83 -2.89
C LEU A 29 21.16 1.61 -2.11
N LEU A 30 20.89 2.85 -2.51
CA LEU A 30 19.83 3.64 -1.88
C LEU A 30 18.46 2.97 -2.05
N PHE A 31 18.14 2.46 -3.25
CA PHE A 31 16.90 1.74 -3.54
C PHE A 31 16.71 0.53 -2.64
N TYR A 32 17.77 -0.25 -2.45
CA TYR A 32 17.74 -1.40 -1.56
C TYR A 32 17.46 -0.98 -0.11
N ILE A 33 18.19 0.04 0.36
CA ILE A 33 18.05 0.58 1.73
C ILE A 33 16.61 1.06 1.98
N ILE A 34 16.08 1.93 1.13
CA ILE A 34 14.76 2.54 1.34
C ILE A 34 13.62 1.52 1.20
N SER A 35 13.75 0.57 0.27
CA SER A 35 12.72 -0.44 0.02
C SER A 35 12.80 -1.64 0.97
N SER A 36 13.82 -1.73 1.83
CA SER A 36 13.95 -2.81 2.81
C SER A 36 12.83 -2.83 3.85
N ARG A 37 12.20 -1.67 4.11
CA ARG A 37 11.25 -1.44 5.22
C ARG A 37 11.81 -1.75 6.60
N LYS A 38 13.14 -1.88 6.74
CA LYS A 38 13.83 -2.17 8.00
C LYS A 38 14.42 -0.90 8.60
N THR A 39 14.45 -0.82 9.93
CA THR A 39 15.21 0.22 10.67
C THR A 39 16.71 -0.09 10.69
N TYR A 40 17.08 -1.37 10.64
CA TYR A 40 18.47 -1.83 10.56
C TYR A 40 18.62 -2.86 9.45
N ILE A 41 19.61 -2.68 8.59
CA ILE A 41 19.98 -3.64 7.55
C ILE A 41 21.38 -4.18 7.87
N SER A 42 21.53 -5.50 7.91
CA SER A 42 22.85 -6.12 8.06
C SER A 42 23.71 -5.79 6.84
N LYS A 43 24.99 -5.47 7.05
CA LYS A 43 25.91 -5.30 5.93
C LYS A 43 26.15 -6.60 5.18
N GLU A 44 26.05 -7.73 5.87
CA GLU A 44 26.19 -9.05 5.23
C GLU A 44 25.08 -9.27 4.20
N GLU A 45 23.84 -8.89 4.53
CA GLU A 45 22.70 -8.93 3.60
C GLU A 45 22.97 -8.05 2.36
N ILE A 46 23.59 -6.88 2.54
CA ILE A 46 23.97 -6.00 1.41
C ILE A 46 25.09 -6.63 0.59
N TYR A 47 26.07 -7.29 1.22
CA TYR A 47 27.16 -7.96 0.50
C TYR A 47 26.64 -9.09 -0.39
N GLU A 48 25.72 -9.90 0.12
CA GLU A 48 25.11 -10.99 -0.66
C GLU A 48 24.34 -10.50 -1.88
N ILE A 49 23.73 -9.31 -1.81
CA ILE A 49 22.98 -8.74 -2.93
C ILE A 49 23.88 -8.09 -3.98
N PHE A 50 24.87 -7.30 -3.55
CA PHE A 50 25.66 -6.46 -4.47
C PHE A 50 27.02 -7.06 -4.83
N TRP A 51 27.54 -7.99 -4.02
CA TRP A 51 28.91 -8.49 -4.09
C TRP A 51 29.05 -9.98 -3.70
N LYS A 52 28.02 -10.80 -3.97
CA LYS A 52 27.93 -12.24 -3.59
C LYS A 52 29.22 -13.05 -3.81
N ASN A 53 29.90 -12.82 -4.94
CA ASN A 53 31.07 -13.59 -5.35
C ASN A 53 32.40 -12.88 -5.09
N MET A 54 32.41 -11.89 -4.18
CA MET A 54 33.58 -11.10 -3.85
C MET A 54 34.01 -11.32 -2.41
N THR A 55 35.28 -11.01 -2.10
CA THR A 55 35.75 -11.08 -0.72
C THR A 55 35.03 -10.05 0.15
N ARG A 56 34.82 -10.40 1.43
CA ARG A 56 34.19 -9.51 2.41
C ARG A 56 34.92 -8.16 2.54
N SER A 57 36.26 -8.18 2.43
CA SER A 57 37.08 -6.96 2.43
C SER A 57 36.77 -6.05 1.24
N TYR A 58 36.66 -6.64 0.04
CA TYR A 58 36.29 -5.91 -1.18
C TYR A 58 34.88 -5.33 -1.09
N ALA A 59 33.90 -6.13 -0.65
CA ALA A 59 32.51 -5.69 -0.48
C ALA A 59 32.40 -4.54 0.54
N ARG A 60 33.07 -4.67 1.70
CA ARG A 60 33.11 -3.62 2.74
C ARG A 60 33.70 -2.31 2.20
N LYS A 61 34.82 -2.37 1.47
CA LYS A 61 35.46 -1.19 0.88
C LYS A 61 34.51 -0.49 -0.09
N ASN A 62 33.87 -1.26 -0.98
CA ASN A 62 32.94 -0.71 -1.96
C ASN A 62 31.68 -0.13 -1.30
N LEU A 63 31.09 -0.80 -0.31
CA LEU A 63 29.95 -0.29 0.44
C LEU A 63 30.25 1.06 1.08
N ASN A 64 31.40 1.20 1.74
CA ASN A 64 31.80 2.46 2.38
C ASN A 64 31.95 3.59 1.35
N VAL A 65 32.56 3.32 0.19
CA VAL A 65 32.71 4.29 -0.89
C VAL A 65 31.36 4.70 -1.47
N GLN A 66 30.46 3.74 -1.75
CA GLN A 66 29.12 4.05 -2.27
C GLN A 66 28.30 4.85 -1.26
N MET A 67 28.34 4.48 0.02
CA MET A 67 27.67 5.23 1.11
C MET A 67 28.20 6.66 1.25
N TYR A 68 29.52 6.84 1.17
CA TYR A 68 30.12 8.16 1.18
C TYR A 68 29.65 9.00 -0.01
N ASN A 69 29.69 8.44 -1.22
CA ASN A 69 29.26 9.13 -2.43
C ASN A 69 27.75 9.47 -2.41
N LEU A 70 26.90 8.57 -1.89
CA LEU A 70 25.47 8.84 -1.70
C LEU A 70 25.26 10.05 -0.80
N LYS A 71 25.91 10.07 0.38
CA LYS A 71 25.77 11.16 1.35
C LYS A 71 26.41 12.48 0.89
N LYS A 72 27.43 12.40 0.04
CA LYS A 72 28.02 13.58 -0.61
C LYS A 72 27.09 14.15 -1.69
N THR A 73 26.39 13.28 -2.41
CA THR A 73 25.46 13.67 -3.49
C THR A 73 24.13 14.19 -2.93
N TYR A 74 23.64 13.53 -1.87
CA TYR A 74 22.34 13.76 -1.26
C TYR A 74 22.54 14.04 0.24
N GLU A 75 22.79 15.30 0.57
CA GLU A 75 23.20 15.71 1.91
C GLU A 75 22.17 15.35 3.00
N PHE A 76 20.87 15.44 2.69
CA PHE A 76 19.79 15.05 3.59
C PHE A 76 19.89 13.58 4.07
N LEU A 77 20.60 12.70 3.36
CA LEU A 77 20.81 11.31 3.80
C LEU A 77 21.76 11.20 4.99
N LYS A 78 22.58 12.22 5.28
CA LYS A 78 23.51 12.21 6.42
C LYS A 78 22.77 12.09 7.75
N ASP A 79 21.58 12.68 7.85
CA ASP A 79 20.78 12.72 9.08
C ASP A 79 19.80 11.56 9.22
N VAL A 80 19.58 10.81 8.14
CA VAL A 80 18.62 9.71 8.08
C VAL A 80 19.31 8.36 8.08
N ILE A 81 20.41 8.21 7.35
CA ILE A 81 21.08 6.92 7.18
C ILE A 81 22.40 6.95 7.92
N LYS A 82 22.56 6.14 8.97
CA LYS A 82 23.79 6.02 9.76
C LYS A 82 24.48 4.69 9.46
N ASN A 83 25.79 4.74 9.24
CA ASN A 83 26.60 3.56 8.90
C ASN A 83 27.32 3.09 10.16
N TYR A 84 26.84 2.01 10.78
CA TYR A 84 27.47 1.39 11.94
C TYR A 84 28.41 0.26 11.53
N ARG A 85 29.08 -0.38 12.48
CA ARG A 85 30.11 -1.39 12.19
C ARG A 85 29.56 -2.54 11.35
N GLU A 86 28.46 -3.14 11.79
CA GLU A 86 27.85 -4.36 11.22
C GLU A 86 26.52 -4.10 10.49
N ASN A 87 25.92 -2.93 10.66
CA ASN A 87 24.62 -2.60 10.08
C ASN A 87 24.55 -1.16 9.57
N ILE A 88 23.55 -0.92 8.73
CA ILE A 88 23.10 0.42 8.34
C ILE A 88 21.79 0.69 9.06
N HIS A 89 21.75 1.79 9.82
CA HIS A 89 20.55 2.27 10.49
C HIS A 89 19.85 3.31 9.64
N ILE A 90 18.53 3.28 9.64
CA ILE A 90 17.66 4.15 8.88
C ILE A 90 16.64 4.75 9.85
N ASP A 91 16.65 6.07 9.96
CA ASP A 91 15.64 6.84 10.70
C ASP A 91 14.32 6.83 9.93
N ARG A 92 13.45 5.87 10.25
CA ARG A 92 12.17 5.64 9.55
C ARG A 92 11.15 6.74 9.82
N ASP A 93 11.30 7.53 10.88
CA ASP A 93 10.39 8.64 11.17
C ASP A 93 10.61 9.81 10.21
N LYS A 94 11.78 9.87 9.56
CA LYS A 94 12.11 10.94 8.61
C LYS A 94 11.88 10.58 7.14
N ILE A 95 11.63 9.30 6.84
CA ILE A 95 11.44 8.82 5.47
C ILE A 95 10.12 8.08 5.28
N SER A 96 9.57 8.21 4.09
CA SER A 96 8.45 7.39 3.63
C SER A 96 8.58 7.08 2.14
N SER A 97 7.82 6.09 1.66
CA SER A 97 7.76 5.76 0.24
C SER A 97 6.39 5.27 -0.19
N ASP A 98 6.06 5.44 -1.46
CA ASP A 98 4.87 4.83 -2.08
C ASP A 98 4.92 3.29 -2.00
N TYR A 99 6.10 2.68 -2.13
CA TYR A 99 6.32 1.26 -1.96
C TYR A 99 5.94 0.76 -0.56
N GLU A 100 6.41 1.43 0.48
CA GLU A 100 6.06 1.08 1.85
C GLU A 100 4.56 1.25 2.09
N PHE A 101 3.99 2.37 1.64
CA PHE A 101 2.55 2.61 1.73
C PHE A 101 1.76 1.52 1.02
N PHE A 102 2.16 1.11 -0.18
CA PHE A 102 1.56 0.00 -0.92
C PHE A 102 1.62 -1.29 -0.11
N MET A 103 2.80 -1.69 0.35
CA MET A 103 2.98 -2.96 1.09
C MET A 103 2.19 -2.98 2.41
N ASP A 104 2.05 -1.84 3.09
CA ASP A 104 1.32 -1.75 4.35
C ASP A 104 -0.20 -1.78 4.18
N ASN A 105 -0.69 -1.43 3.00
CA ASN A 105 -2.11 -1.28 2.70
C ASN A 105 -2.67 -2.34 1.74
N ILE A 106 -1.86 -3.03 0.94
CA ILE A 106 -2.37 -3.90 -0.14
C ILE A 106 -3.32 -5.00 0.34
N GLU A 107 -3.10 -5.53 1.55
CA GLU A 107 -4.00 -6.51 2.18
C GLU A 107 -5.14 -5.86 2.99
N LYS A 108 -4.95 -4.66 3.52
CA LYS A 108 -5.90 -4.01 4.46
C LYS A 108 -6.91 -3.14 3.74
N ASN A 109 -6.46 -2.46 2.71
CA ASN A 109 -7.19 -1.54 1.86
C ASN A 109 -6.51 -1.51 0.49
N SER A 110 -6.81 -2.52 -0.31
CA SER A 110 -6.25 -2.72 -1.64
C SER A 110 -6.41 -1.49 -2.53
N LEU A 111 -7.54 -0.79 -2.48
CA LEU A 111 -7.75 0.43 -3.26
C LEU A 111 -6.77 1.56 -2.90
N LYS A 112 -6.57 1.83 -1.61
CA LYS A 112 -5.57 2.84 -1.20
C LYS A 112 -4.18 2.46 -1.69
N ALA A 113 -3.80 1.20 -1.60
CA ALA A 113 -2.52 0.72 -2.11
C ALA A 113 -2.42 0.89 -3.64
N LEU A 114 -3.46 0.50 -4.38
CA LEU A 114 -3.49 0.62 -5.84
C LEU A 114 -3.38 2.08 -6.32
N LYS A 115 -3.90 3.06 -5.56
CA LYS A 115 -3.75 4.49 -5.89
C LYS A 115 -2.29 4.98 -5.97
N VAL A 116 -1.39 4.39 -5.18
CA VAL A 116 0.04 4.77 -5.22
C VAL A 116 0.86 3.90 -6.17
N TYR A 117 0.29 2.80 -6.67
CA TYR A 117 0.92 1.90 -7.63
C TYR A 117 0.84 2.48 -9.04
N SER A 118 1.67 3.51 -9.31
CA SER A 118 1.61 4.29 -10.56
C SER A 118 2.42 3.71 -11.73
N GLY A 119 2.87 2.46 -11.62
CA GLY A 119 3.76 1.84 -12.59
C GLY A 119 4.65 0.80 -11.94
N ASP A 120 5.67 0.36 -12.67
CA ASP A 120 6.56 -0.67 -12.19
C ASP A 120 7.44 -0.21 -11.02
N PHE A 121 7.74 -1.13 -10.11
CA PHE A 121 8.75 -0.86 -9.09
C PHE A 121 10.09 -0.57 -9.77
N LEU A 122 10.60 0.64 -9.54
CA LEU A 122 11.84 1.20 -10.08
C LEU A 122 11.94 0.96 -11.58
N GLU A 123 11.01 1.54 -12.33
CA GLU A 123 10.96 1.41 -13.79
C GLU A 123 12.27 1.86 -14.43
N GLY A 124 12.72 1.13 -15.47
CA GLY A 124 14.00 1.38 -16.13
C GLY A 124 15.25 0.82 -15.41
N TYR A 125 15.12 0.20 -14.23
CA TYR A 125 16.23 -0.48 -13.54
C TYR A 125 16.13 -2.01 -13.67
N GLU A 126 17.27 -2.68 -13.93
CA GLU A 126 17.28 -4.09 -14.35
C GLU A 126 18.03 -5.04 -13.40
N ASP A 127 18.42 -4.61 -12.19
CA ASP A 127 19.05 -5.52 -11.23
C ASP A 127 18.09 -6.65 -10.82
N ASP A 128 18.62 -7.88 -10.69
CA ASP A 128 17.81 -9.08 -10.42
C ASP A 128 16.85 -8.92 -9.23
N TRP A 129 17.35 -8.39 -8.10
CA TRP A 129 16.54 -8.16 -6.92
C TRP A 129 15.42 -7.12 -7.13
N ILE A 130 15.63 -6.15 -8.04
CA ILE A 130 14.60 -5.16 -8.43
C ILE A 130 13.55 -5.87 -9.28
N ILE A 131 13.97 -6.69 -10.25
CA ILE A 131 13.07 -7.44 -11.12
C ILE A 131 12.18 -8.39 -10.31
N GLU A 132 12.76 -9.13 -9.36
CA GLU A 132 12.02 -10.02 -8.46
C GLU A 132 10.97 -9.25 -7.64
N LYS A 133 11.38 -8.12 -7.05
CA LYS A 133 10.49 -7.25 -6.28
C LYS A 133 9.39 -6.63 -7.13
N ARG A 134 9.70 -6.24 -8.37
CA ARG A 134 8.73 -5.75 -9.35
C ARG A 134 7.69 -6.83 -9.68
N LYS A 135 8.13 -8.07 -9.95
CA LYS A 135 7.23 -9.21 -10.18
C LYS A 135 6.29 -9.44 -9.00
N GLN A 136 6.81 -9.37 -7.77
CA GLN A 136 5.98 -9.47 -6.56
C GLN A 136 4.92 -8.36 -6.51
N CYS A 137 5.32 -7.10 -6.70
CA CYS A 137 4.40 -5.97 -6.63
C CYS A 137 3.31 -6.05 -7.71
N ARG A 138 3.68 -6.39 -8.96
CA ARG A 138 2.72 -6.62 -10.06
C ARG A 138 1.71 -7.70 -9.72
N LYS A 139 2.19 -8.85 -9.21
CA LYS A 139 1.31 -9.96 -8.81
C LYS A 139 0.30 -9.51 -7.75
N LEU A 140 0.77 -8.79 -6.72
CA LEU A 140 -0.09 -8.28 -5.66
C LEU A 140 -1.11 -7.26 -6.18
N ALA A 141 -0.68 -6.33 -7.03
CA ALA A 141 -1.57 -5.32 -7.63
C ALA A 141 -2.65 -5.97 -8.51
N ASN A 142 -2.28 -6.93 -9.35
CA ASN A 142 -3.22 -7.64 -10.21
C ASN A 142 -4.24 -8.46 -9.42
N LEU A 143 -3.80 -9.17 -8.37
CA LEU A 143 -4.70 -9.91 -7.49
C LEU A 143 -5.65 -8.96 -6.76
N ALA A 144 -5.14 -7.85 -6.23
CA ALA A 144 -5.94 -6.83 -5.57
C ALA A 144 -7.01 -6.25 -6.49
N LEU A 145 -6.67 -5.95 -7.74
CA LEU A 145 -7.60 -5.45 -8.74
C LEU A 145 -8.65 -6.50 -9.12
N TYR A 146 -8.24 -7.75 -9.33
CA TYR A 146 -9.14 -8.86 -9.63
C TYR A 146 -10.16 -9.05 -8.51
N PHE A 147 -9.71 -9.21 -7.26
CA PHE A 147 -10.64 -9.42 -6.13
C PHE A 147 -11.56 -8.23 -5.91
N HIS A 148 -11.07 -7.00 -6.04
CA HIS A 148 -11.90 -5.81 -5.95
C HIS A 148 -12.98 -5.79 -7.04
N THR A 149 -12.62 -6.15 -8.27
CA THR A 149 -13.56 -6.20 -9.40
C THR A 149 -14.64 -7.26 -9.18
N GLU A 150 -14.27 -8.45 -8.74
CA GLU A 150 -15.22 -9.54 -8.46
C GLU A 150 -16.14 -9.21 -7.27
N GLU A 151 -15.62 -8.57 -6.23
CA GLU A 151 -16.41 -8.10 -5.09
C GLU A 151 -17.40 -6.99 -5.50
N THR A 152 -16.95 -6.07 -6.37
CA THR A 152 -17.80 -5.01 -6.94
C THR A 152 -18.97 -5.61 -7.71
N LYS A 153 -18.71 -6.47 -8.70
CA LYS A 153 -19.75 -7.13 -9.50
C LYS A 153 -20.74 -7.90 -8.64
N LYS A 154 -20.23 -8.62 -7.62
CA LYS A 154 -21.08 -9.37 -6.69
C LYS A 154 -22.03 -8.46 -5.94
N ILE A 155 -21.53 -7.34 -5.42
CA ILE A 155 -22.34 -6.39 -4.66
C ILE A 155 -23.32 -5.66 -5.56
N GLU A 156 -22.92 -5.24 -6.77
CA GLU A 156 -23.83 -4.68 -7.77
C GLU A 156 -24.99 -5.64 -8.07
N ALA A 157 -24.70 -6.91 -8.35
CA ALA A 157 -25.73 -7.91 -8.60
C ALA A 157 -26.68 -8.11 -7.41
N LEU A 158 -26.14 -8.13 -6.18
CA LEU A 158 -26.95 -8.23 -4.97
C LEU A 158 -27.87 -7.02 -4.78
N LEU A 159 -27.38 -5.81 -5.05
CA LEU A 159 -28.16 -4.58 -4.96
C LEU A 159 -29.28 -4.57 -6.01
N GLU A 160 -28.97 -4.91 -7.27
CA GLU A 160 -29.98 -4.97 -8.34
C GLU A 160 -31.07 -6.00 -8.05
N ILE A 161 -30.70 -7.22 -7.64
CA ILE A 161 -31.68 -8.24 -7.24
C ILE A 161 -32.54 -7.73 -6.09
N GLN A 162 -31.92 -7.10 -5.09
CA GLN A 162 -32.63 -6.61 -3.91
C GLN A 162 -33.65 -5.52 -4.25
N LYS A 163 -33.47 -4.70 -5.29
CA LYS A 163 -34.42 -3.63 -5.70
C LYS A 163 -35.83 -4.16 -5.95
N ASP A 164 -35.93 -5.32 -6.60
CA ASP A 164 -37.21 -5.93 -6.96
C ASP A 164 -37.82 -6.80 -5.86
N MET A 165 -37.07 -7.05 -4.77
CA MET A 165 -37.55 -7.85 -3.66
C MET A 165 -38.51 -7.06 -2.76
N ARG A 166 -39.62 -7.70 -2.37
CA ARG A 166 -40.55 -7.17 -1.35
C ARG A 166 -39.89 -7.05 0.02
N GLU A 167 -39.15 -8.08 0.42
CA GLU A 167 -38.35 -8.08 1.65
C GLU A 167 -36.89 -7.87 1.29
N LYS A 168 -36.26 -6.84 1.87
CA LYS A 168 -34.85 -6.52 1.64
C LYS A 168 -33.95 -7.38 2.54
N PRO A 169 -33.18 -8.35 2.00
CA PRO A 169 -32.34 -9.22 2.81
C PRO A 169 -31.12 -8.53 3.40
N TYR A 170 -30.66 -7.41 2.82
CA TYR A 170 -29.50 -6.67 3.28
C TYR A 170 -29.87 -5.25 3.72
N VAL A 171 -29.23 -4.81 4.81
CA VAL A 171 -29.15 -3.40 5.18
C VAL A 171 -27.88 -2.82 4.60
N ILE A 172 -28.00 -1.74 3.84
CA ILE A 172 -26.88 -1.11 3.15
C ILE A 172 -26.38 0.09 3.96
N LEU A 173 -25.09 0.08 4.28
CA LEU A 173 -24.43 1.15 5.02
C LEU A 173 -23.27 1.73 4.22
N PHE A 174 -23.06 3.03 4.34
CA PHE A 174 -21.85 3.70 3.92
C PHE A 174 -21.07 4.20 5.13
N LEU A 175 -19.76 3.95 5.10
CA LEU A 175 -18.80 4.29 6.13
C LEU A 175 -17.78 5.28 5.56
N ASN A 176 -17.64 6.45 6.18
CA ASN A 176 -16.59 7.42 5.81
C ASN A 176 -15.19 6.92 6.19
N GLU A 177 -15.09 6.03 7.18
CA GLU A 177 -13.85 5.48 7.67
C GLU A 177 -13.76 3.97 7.44
N ILE A 178 -12.60 3.52 7.00
CA ILE A 178 -12.31 2.10 6.82
C ILE A 178 -11.48 1.64 8.02
N LYS A 179 -12.15 1.02 9.00
CA LYS A 179 -11.51 0.33 10.13
C LYS A 179 -11.40 -1.17 9.84
N LYS A 180 -10.41 -1.84 10.44
CA LYS A 180 -10.29 -3.29 10.34
C LYS A 180 -11.30 -3.94 11.28
N PHE A 181 -12.40 -4.46 10.75
CA PHE A 181 -13.38 -5.26 11.49
C PHE A 181 -13.63 -6.58 10.78
N ARG A 182 -14.04 -7.59 11.56
CA ARG A 182 -14.37 -8.90 11.02
C ARG A 182 -15.82 -8.91 10.53
N MET A 183 -16.00 -9.25 9.26
CA MET A 183 -17.32 -9.46 8.67
C MET A 183 -17.91 -10.80 9.11
N ARG A 184 -19.23 -10.84 9.34
CA ARG A 184 -19.93 -12.11 9.55
C ARG A 184 -20.07 -12.82 8.22
N LYS A 185 -20.25 -14.14 8.29
CA LYS A 185 -20.67 -14.92 7.11
C LYS A 185 -22.01 -14.34 6.62
N GLY A 186 -22.10 -14.02 5.34
CA GLY A 186 -23.28 -13.39 4.73
C GLY A 186 -23.17 -11.87 4.60
N ASP A 187 -22.35 -11.19 5.42
CA ASP A 187 -22.11 -9.75 5.27
C ASP A 187 -21.07 -9.49 4.16
N PHE A 188 -21.17 -8.36 3.46
CA PHE A 188 -20.22 -7.92 2.43
C PHE A 188 -19.64 -6.53 2.72
N LEU A 189 -18.37 -6.32 2.36
CA LEU A 189 -17.66 -5.05 2.50
C LEU A 189 -17.03 -4.71 1.16
N LEU A 190 -17.36 -3.56 0.58
CA LEU A 190 -16.67 -3.01 -0.58
C LEU A 190 -15.92 -1.77 -0.17
N ASN A 191 -14.60 -1.79 -0.26
CA ASN A 191 -13.83 -0.55 -0.15
C ASN A 191 -14.10 0.31 -1.38
N LEU A 192 -14.38 1.59 -1.15
CA LEU A 192 -14.53 2.63 -2.16
C LEU A 192 -13.43 3.68 -1.98
N GLU A 193 -13.35 4.65 -2.88
CA GLU A 193 -12.33 5.69 -2.81
C GLU A 193 -12.43 6.57 -1.56
N ASN A 194 -13.67 6.94 -1.21
CA ASN A 194 -13.99 7.91 -0.16
C ASN A 194 -14.65 7.27 1.07
N GLY A 195 -14.58 5.95 1.20
CA GLY A 195 -15.25 5.22 2.26
C GLY A 195 -15.40 3.74 1.95
N ALA A 196 -16.36 3.07 2.58
CA ALA A 196 -16.72 1.71 2.26
C ALA A 196 -18.22 1.50 2.28
N LEU A 197 -18.70 0.64 1.38
CA LEU A 197 -20.05 0.12 1.39
C LEU A 197 -20.09 -1.17 2.19
N VAL A 198 -21.09 -1.33 3.04
CA VAL A 198 -21.29 -2.55 3.84
C VAL A 198 -22.72 -3.04 3.64
N LEU A 199 -22.86 -4.28 3.18
CA LEU A 199 -24.15 -4.97 3.11
C LEU A 199 -24.21 -5.93 4.29
N LEU A 200 -25.13 -5.66 5.22
CA LEU A 200 -25.33 -6.48 6.41
C LEU A 200 -26.55 -7.38 6.22
N GLU A 201 -26.37 -8.69 6.39
CA GLU A 201 -27.48 -9.63 6.29
C GLU A 201 -28.50 -9.37 7.43
N LYS A 202 -29.75 -9.11 7.06
CA LYS A 202 -30.83 -8.72 7.98
C LYS A 202 -31.39 -9.93 8.73
N GLY A 203 -31.66 -11.02 8.00
CA GLY A 203 -32.47 -12.14 8.48
C GLY A 203 -33.79 -11.64 9.12
N ASN A 204 -34.12 -12.18 10.28
CA ASN A 204 -35.35 -11.85 11.03
C ASN A 204 -35.24 -10.58 11.91
N LYS A 205 -34.11 -9.87 11.86
CA LYS A 205 -33.90 -8.68 12.71
C LYS A 205 -34.47 -7.43 12.06
N THR A 206 -34.78 -6.44 12.89
CA THR A 206 -35.07 -5.08 12.41
C THR A 206 -33.80 -4.38 11.92
N VAL A 207 -33.94 -3.38 11.06
CA VAL A 207 -32.81 -2.58 10.56
C VAL A 207 -31.99 -2.00 11.72
N SER A 208 -32.65 -1.40 12.71
CA SER A 208 -31.98 -0.81 13.88
C SER A 208 -31.15 -1.83 14.67
N GLN A 209 -31.67 -3.05 14.89
CA GLN A 209 -30.93 -4.11 15.58
C GLN A 209 -29.67 -4.54 14.81
N VAL A 210 -29.76 -4.63 13.47
CA VAL A 210 -28.64 -5.00 12.60
C VAL A 210 -27.54 -3.93 12.65
N VAL A 211 -27.93 -2.66 12.48
CA VAL A 211 -27.01 -1.51 12.46
C VAL A 211 -26.36 -1.29 13.82
N ASN A 212 -27.13 -1.21 14.91
CA ASN A 212 -26.59 -1.01 16.26
C ASN A 212 -25.64 -2.15 16.65
N GLY A 213 -26.01 -3.39 16.30
CA GLY A 213 -25.16 -4.55 16.52
C GLY A 213 -23.88 -4.52 15.67
N PHE A 214 -23.87 -3.81 14.53
CA PHE A 214 -22.67 -3.59 13.70
C PHE A 214 -21.78 -2.50 14.27
N LEU A 215 -22.32 -1.32 14.53
CA LEU A 215 -21.57 -0.19 15.09
C LEU A 215 -20.87 -0.58 16.41
N LYS A 216 -21.59 -1.25 17.31
CA LYS A 216 -21.04 -1.73 18.59
C LYS A 216 -19.87 -2.70 18.41
N ARG A 217 -19.93 -3.62 17.45
CA ARG A 217 -18.88 -4.64 17.24
C ARG A 217 -17.70 -4.14 16.43
N SER A 218 -17.91 -3.17 15.54
CA SER A 218 -16.88 -2.61 14.67
C SER A 218 -16.14 -1.42 15.30
N GLY A 219 -16.70 -0.81 16.36
CA GLY A 219 -16.15 0.42 16.95
C GLY A 219 -16.27 1.63 16.00
N ILE A 220 -17.27 1.59 15.12
CA ILE A 220 -17.63 2.69 14.23
C ILE A 220 -18.73 3.49 14.92
N GLU A 221 -18.53 4.80 15.01
CA GLU A 221 -19.48 5.69 15.68
C GLU A 221 -20.68 6.02 14.78
N HIS A 222 -20.41 6.27 13.49
CA HIS A 222 -21.41 6.76 12.55
C HIS A 222 -21.37 5.96 11.23
N ALA A 223 -22.55 5.61 10.73
CA ALA A 223 -22.75 5.03 9.40
C ALA A 223 -24.00 5.63 8.76
N LYS A 224 -23.94 5.94 7.46
CA LYS A 224 -25.11 6.38 6.70
C LYS A 224 -25.83 5.14 6.17
N ILE A 225 -27.13 4.99 6.46
CA ILE A 225 -27.96 3.97 5.79
C ILE A 225 -28.27 4.48 4.38
N LEU A 226 -28.14 3.60 3.39
CA LEU A 226 -28.44 3.89 1.99
C LEU A 226 -29.56 2.99 1.48
N ASN A 227 -30.25 3.46 0.44
CA ASN A 227 -31.00 2.57 -0.45
C ASN A 227 -30.10 1.99 -1.57
N GLU A 228 -30.66 1.10 -2.38
CA GLU A 228 -29.96 0.41 -3.46
C GLU A 228 -29.45 1.37 -4.53
N ASP A 229 -30.27 2.36 -4.95
CA ASP A 229 -29.89 3.34 -5.97
C ASP A 229 -28.75 4.25 -5.50
N GLU A 230 -28.80 4.73 -4.26
CA GLU A 230 -27.71 5.50 -3.66
C GLU A 230 -26.41 4.69 -3.61
N ALA A 231 -26.50 3.39 -3.27
CA ALA A 231 -25.35 2.51 -3.20
C ALA A 231 -24.76 2.20 -4.59
N LEU A 232 -25.60 1.90 -5.58
CA LEU A 232 -25.19 1.69 -6.97
C LEU A 232 -24.55 2.95 -7.56
N ASN A 233 -25.10 4.13 -7.27
CA ASN A 233 -24.50 5.39 -7.70
C ASN A 233 -23.09 5.60 -7.12
N LEU A 234 -22.85 5.23 -5.85
CA LEU A 234 -21.51 5.28 -5.26
C LEU A 234 -20.50 4.33 -5.90
N ILE A 235 -20.97 3.18 -6.41
CA ILE A 235 -20.12 2.23 -7.14
C ILE A 235 -19.85 2.77 -8.55
N ASN A 236 -20.89 3.23 -9.25
CA ASN A 236 -20.83 3.67 -10.64
C ASN A 236 -20.14 5.01 -10.87
N PHE A 237 -20.07 5.90 -9.86
CA PHE A 237 -19.30 7.16 -9.95
C PHE A 237 -17.80 6.95 -10.22
N LYS A 238 -17.34 5.69 -10.21
CA LYS A 238 -15.97 5.26 -10.52
C LYS A 238 -15.77 4.84 -11.99
N ASN A 239 -16.85 4.63 -12.76
CA ASN A 239 -16.81 4.23 -14.17
C ASN A 239 -16.99 5.41 -15.15
N SER A 240 -17.03 6.65 -14.65
CA SER A 240 -17.11 7.90 -15.42
C SER A 240 -15.84 8.72 -15.22
#